data_AF-A0AAV2PMY3-F1
#
_entry.id   AF-A0AAV2PMY3-F1
#
_cell.length_a   1.000
_cell.length_b   1.000
_cell.length_c   1.000
_cell.angle_alpha   90.00
_cell.angle_beta   90.00
_cell.angle_gamma   90.00
#
_symmetry.space_group_name_H-M   'P 1'
#
loop_
_entity.id
_entity.type
_entity.pdbx_description
1 polymer ?
#
loop_
_entity_poly.entity_id
_entity_poly.type
_entity_poly.pdbx_seq_one_letter_code
_entity_poly.pdbx_strand_id
1 'polypeptide(L)'
;MVLMTMIARAADGLPLAASLQEDEQSGRSLLEYQNQAKMLFKKLTQNSPDRCSIETGQYVFHYMIKSGVCHLVLTERGYSKKSAFTFLEEMEAEFDSQYGRNVSQVSRPYSFIEFDTYIKKLRRQYTDARGRRNLHQLRDDLNDVQRIMMDNIDDVLARGAQLSDLENKATGLSVISQKYRKDAQYLNMRSTYAKYAAGGVVALVFILYFFVF
;
A
#
# COMPACT_ATOMS: atom_id res chain seq x y z
N MET A 1 5.74 -18.60 5.34
CA MET A 1 6.08 -18.24 3.95
C MET A 1 6.09 -16.72 3.78
N VAL A 2 6.65 -16.21 2.67
CA VAL A 2 6.61 -14.78 2.31
C VAL A 2 5.34 -14.49 1.53
N LEU A 3 4.54 -13.54 1.99
CA LEU A 3 3.19 -13.28 1.47
C LEU A 3 3.12 -11.99 0.65
N MET A 4 3.83 -10.96 1.10
CA MET A 4 3.81 -9.64 0.48
C MET A 4 5.16 -8.97 0.68
N THR A 5 5.52 -8.15 -0.30
CA THR A 5 6.73 -7.33 -0.27
C THR A 5 6.38 -5.92 -0.72
N MET A 6 6.88 -4.91 -0.03
CA MET A 6 6.74 -3.51 -0.42
C MET A 6 8.07 -2.78 -0.23
N ILE A 7 8.39 -1.90 -1.16
CA ILE A 7 9.55 -1.01 -1.11
C ILE A 7 9.03 0.41 -1.13
N ALA A 8 9.49 1.24 -0.21
CA ALA A 8 9.09 2.65 -0.13
C ALA A 8 10.29 3.52 0.20
N ARG A 9 10.23 4.79 -0.21
CA ARG A 9 11.23 5.79 0.18
C ARG A 9 11.00 6.17 1.65
N ALA A 10 12.05 6.13 2.46
CA ALA A 10 11.95 6.35 3.90
C ALA A 10 11.63 7.81 4.29
N ALA A 11 11.94 8.77 3.41
CA ALA A 11 11.74 10.20 3.69
C ALA A 11 10.26 10.62 3.75
N ASP A 12 9.43 10.05 2.88
CA ASP A 12 8.03 10.45 2.68
C ASP A 12 7.05 9.26 2.61
N GLY A 13 7.55 8.03 2.70
CA GLY A 13 6.76 6.82 2.57
C GLY A 13 6.25 6.58 1.15
N LEU A 14 6.85 7.20 0.13
CA LEU A 14 6.43 7.03 -1.27
C LEU A 14 6.62 5.57 -1.70
N PRO A 15 5.57 4.84 -2.12
CA PRO A 15 5.71 3.48 -2.62
C PRO A 15 6.53 3.47 -3.91
N LEU A 16 7.54 2.60 -3.98
CA LEU A 16 8.47 2.48 -5.10
C LEU A 16 8.19 1.26 -5.95
N ALA A 17 8.04 0.10 -5.30
CA ALA A 17 7.68 -1.18 -5.89
C ALA A 17 6.91 -2.01 -4.86
N ALA A 18 6.06 -2.92 -5.32
CA ALA A 18 5.38 -3.87 -4.44
C ALA A 18 5.07 -5.14 -5.21
N SER A 19 4.98 -6.24 -4.46
CA SER A 19 4.62 -7.54 -5.00
C SER A 19 3.76 -8.27 -3.97
N LEU A 20 2.56 -8.66 -4.39
CA LEU A 20 1.59 -9.38 -3.57
C LEU A 20 1.47 -10.81 -4.07
N GLN A 21 1.21 -11.76 -3.19
CA GLN A 21 0.84 -13.11 -3.58
C GLN A 21 -0.67 -13.14 -3.84
N GLU A 22 -1.06 -13.55 -5.04
CA GLU A 22 -2.45 -13.68 -5.47
C GLU A 22 -2.93 -15.11 -5.20
N ASP A 23 -3.25 -15.43 -3.95
CA ASP A 23 -3.99 -16.65 -3.63
C ASP A 23 -5.49 -16.28 -3.47
N GLU A 24 -6.36 -16.86 -4.30
CA GLU A 24 -7.80 -16.50 -4.40
C GLU A 24 -8.57 -16.57 -3.07
N GLN A 25 -8.11 -17.36 -2.09
CA GLN A 25 -8.74 -17.51 -0.77
C GLN A 25 -8.36 -16.41 0.24
N SER A 26 -7.28 -15.63 0.01
CA SER A 26 -6.71 -14.70 1.00
C SER A 26 -6.87 -13.22 0.65
N GLY A 27 -7.49 -12.90 -0.49
CA GLY A 27 -7.50 -11.54 -1.07
C GLY A 27 -8.08 -10.43 -0.19
N ARG A 28 -9.04 -10.72 0.69
CA ARG A 28 -9.59 -9.74 1.64
C ARG A 28 -8.63 -9.41 2.79
N SER A 29 -7.84 -10.37 3.25
CA SER A 29 -6.93 -10.20 4.38
C SER A 29 -5.65 -9.46 3.98
N LEU A 30 -5.14 -9.70 2.76
CA LEU A 30 -3.93 -9.02 2.28
C LEU A 30 -4.08 -7.50 2.10
N LEU A 31 -5.28 -7.02 1.76
CA LEU A 31 -5.54 -5.58 1.61
C LEU A 31 -5.39 -4.83 2.94
N GLU A 32 -5.81 -5.44 4.05
CA GLU A 32 -5.66 -4.88 5.39
C GLU A 32 -4.17 -4.71 5.75
N TYR A 33 -3.37 -5.76 5.55
CA TYR A 33 -1.93 -5.70 5.78
C TYR A 33 -1.24 -4.71 4.83
N GLN A 34 -1.71 -4.55 3.59
CA GLN A 34 -1.18 -3.54 2.69
C GLN A 34 -1.44 -2.12 3.23
N ASN A 35 -2.60 -1.88 3.82
CA ASN A 35 -2.91 -0.60 4.46
C ASN A 35 -2.06 -0.39 5.71
N GLN A 36 -1.88 -1.42 6.54
CA GLN A 36 -0.95 -1.36 7.69
C GLN A 36 0.48 -1.06 7.25
N ALA A 37 0.98 -1.68 6.19
CA ALA A 37 2.30 -1.41 5.62
C ALA A 37 2.43 0.06 5.17
N LYS A 38 1.42 0.61 4.48
CA LYS A 38 1.41 2.03 4.10
C LYS A 38 1.41 2.96 5.32
N MET A 39 0.64 2.62 6.35
CA MET A 39 0.65 3.38 7.60
C MET A 39 2.02 3.30 8.28
N LEU A 40 2.64 2.12 8.30
CA LEU A 40 3.98 1.91 8.84
C LEU A 40 4.99 2.82 8.14
N PHE A 41 5.01 2.86 6.80
CA PHE A 41 5.92 3.75 6.06
C PHE A 41 5.75 5.23 6.42
N LYS A 42 4.52 5.66 6.72
CA LYS A 42 4.25 7.04 7.19
C LYS A 42 4.68 7.29 8.64
N LYS A 43 4.88 6.24 9.44
CA LYS A 43 5.33 6.33 10.85
C LYS A 43 6.83 6.17 11.02
N LEU A 44 7.53 5.63 10.02
CA LEU A 44 8.98 5.56 10.05
C LEU A 44 9.56 6.97 10.01
N THR A 45 10.53 7.22 10.88
CA THR A 45 11.25 8.49 11.00
C THR A 45 12.75 8.23 10.96
N GLN A 46 13.58 9.28 10.95
CA GLN A 46 15.04 9.12 11.04
C GLN A 46 15.51 8.46 12.35
N ASN A 47 14.68 8.48 13.40
CA ASN A 47 14.98 7.84 14.69
C ASN A 47 14.48 6.39 14.75
N SER A 48 13.79 5.91 13.71
CA SER A 48 13.33 4.53 13.67
C SER A 48 14.54 3.59 13.50
N PRO A 49 14.54 2.40 14.14
CA PRO A 49 15.62 1.43 13.95
C PRO A 49 15.76 1.04 12.48
N ASP A 50 17.00 0.89 11.99
CA ASP A 50 17.24 0.47 10.61
C ASP A 50 16.72 -0.95 10.31
N ARG A 51 16.60 -1.80 11.33
CA ARG A 51 16.07 -3.16 11.22
C ARG A 51 15.11 -3.42 12.36
N CYS A 52 13.90 -3.88 12.06
CA CYS A 52 12.91 -4.23 13.07
C CYS A 52 11.92 -5.25 12.53
N SER A 53 11.37 -6.05 13.45
CA SER A 53 10.26 -6.97 13.18
C SER A 53 9.03 -6.46 13.93
N ILE A 54 7.87 -6.46 13.29
CA ILE A 54 6.62 -5.94 13.85
C ILE A 54 5.56 -7.03 13.77
N GLU A 55 5.04 -7.45 14.91
CA GLU A 55 3.95 -8.43 14.98
C GLU A 55 2.63 -7.81 14.56
N THR A 56 1.89 -8.51 13.71
CA THR A 56 0.54 -8.13 13.27
C THR A 56 -0.37 -9.37 13.21
N GLY A 57 -1.02 -9.67 14.34
CA GLY A 57 -1.86 -10.85 14.48
C GLY A 57 -1.09 -12.16 14.19
N GLN A 58 -1.48 -12.85 13.11
CA GLN A 58 -0.91 -14.14 12.70
C GLN A 58 0.36 -14.02 11.84
N TYR A 59 0.72 -12.79 11.45
CA TYR A 59 1.84 -12.50 10.58
C TYR A 59 2.83 -11.55 11.24
N VAL A 60 3.99 -11.40 10.62
CA VAL A 60 5.06 -10.53 11.08
C VAL A 60 5.56 -9.73 9.89
N PHE A 61 5.64 -8.41 10.06
CA PHE A 61 6.36 -7.53 9.18
C PHE A 61 7.84 -7.54 9.56
N HIS A 62 8.72 -7.67 8.58
CA HIS A 62 10.15 -7.41 8.76
C HIS A 62 10.54 -6.29 7.82
N TYR A 63 11.23 -5.27 8.33
CA TYR A 63 11.74 -4.20 7.49
C TYR A 63 13.21 -3.91 7.70
N MET A 64 13.84 -3.40 6.64
CA MET A 64 15.20 -2.89 6.64
C MET A 64 15.24 -1.54 5.92
N ILE A 65 15.74 -0.51 6.59
CA ILE A 65 16.01 0.80 6.02
C ILE A 65 17.50 0.86 5.66
N LYS A 66 17.79 1.20 4.41
CA LYS A 66 19.16 1.41 3.92
C LYS A 66 19.15 2.39 2.75
N SER A 67 20.13 3.28 2.68
CA SER A 67 20.24 4.31 1.62
C SER A 67 18.95 5.15 1.42
N GLY A 68 18.20 5.39 2.50
CA GLY A 68 16.93 6.14 2.43
C GLY A 68 15.75 5.37 1.81
N VAL A 69 15.89 4.05 1.63
CA VAL A 69 14.83 3.15 1.15
C VAL A 69 14.48 2.14 2.24
N CYS A 70 13.19 1.99 2.50
CA CYS A 70 12.65 0.97 3.38
C CYS A 70 12.15 -0.23 2.57
N HIS A 71 12.74 -1.39 2.83
CA HIS A 71 12.34 -2.67 2.26
C HIS A 71 11.54 -3.42 3.31
N LEU A 72 10.31 -3.80 3.00
CA LEU A 72 9.37 -4.43 3.91
C LEU A 72 8.89 -5.76 3.33
N VAL A 73 8.85 -6.79 4.16
CA VAL A 73 8.27 -8.10 3.84
C VAL A 73 7.28 -8.52 4.91
N LEU A 74 6.14 -9.09 4.50
CA LEU A 74 5.18 -9.75 5.38
C LEU A 74 5.38 -11.25 5.29
N THR A 75 5.51 -11.91 6.44
CA THR A 75 5.69 -13.35 6.53
C THR A 75 4.75 -13.96 7.58
N GLU A 76 4.49 -15.25 7.46
CA GLU A 76 3.90 -16.03 8.56
C GLU A 76 4.77 -15.96 9.82
N ARG A 77 4.13 -16.00 11.01
CA ARG A 77 4.82 -15.96 12.30
C ARG A 77 5.88 -17.06 12.47
N GLY A 78 5.68 -18.24 11.88
CA GLY A 78 6.66 -19.35 11.92
C GLY A 78 7.85 -19.20 10.97
N TYR A 79 7.89 -18.16 10.13
CA TYR A 79 8.99 -17.94 9.20
C TYR A 79 10.24 -17.44 9.95
N SER A 80 11.41 -17.98 9.63
CA SER A 80 12.66 -17.60 10.30
C SER A 80 12.99 -16.13 10.07
N LYS A 81 13.21 -15.38 11.17
CA LYS A 81 13.71 -14.00 11.13
C LYS A 81 14.99 -13.90 10.29
N LYS A 82 15.91 -14.88 10.42
CA LYS A 82 17.15 -14.91 9.62
C LYS A 82 16.84 -14.94 8.13
N SER A 83 15.96 -15.84 7.70
CA SER A 83 15.55 -15.95 6.29
C SER A 83 14.86 -14.70 5.77
N ALA A 84 14.03 -14.04 6.60
CA ALA A 84 13.37 -12.79 6.21
C ALA A 84 14.38 -11.66 5.96
N PHE A 85 15.38 -11.50 6.83
CA PHE A 85 16.40 -10.47 6.64
C PHE A 85 17.39 -10.80 5.52
N THR A 86 17.76 -12.07 5.31
CA THR A 86 18.55 -12.45 4.11
C THR A 86 17.81 -12.09 2.82
N PHE A 87 16.50 -12.37 2.77
CA PHE A 87 15.65 -11.99 1.64
C PHE A 87 15.62 -10.47 1.41
N LEU A 88 15.50 -9.67 2.47
CA LEU A 88 15.54 -8.21 2.39
C LEU A 88 16.91 -7.68 1.94
N GLU A 89 18.01 -8.29 2.38
CA GLU A 89 19.37 -7.89 1.98
C GLU A 89 19.65 -8.16 0.49
N GLU A 90 19.20 -9.30 -0.04
CA GLU A 90 19.33 -9.58 -1.47
C GLU A 90 18.47 -8.63 -2.32
N MET A 91 17.26 -8.35 -1.84
CA MET A 91 16.37 -7.40 -2.51
C MET A 91 16.92 -5.98 -2.51
N GLU A 92 17.47 -5.53 -1.39
CA GLU A 92 18.07 -4.21 -1.28
C GLU A 92 19.29 -4.07 -2.19
N ALA A 93 20.17 -5.06 -2.21
CA ALA A 93 21.36 -5.04 -3.07
C ALA A 93 21.00 -4.94 -4.56
N GLU A 94 20.01 -5.71 -5.02
CA GLU A 94 19.54 -5.64 -6.40
C GLU A 94 18.83 -4.31 -6.70
N PHE A 95 17.96 -3.85 -5.79
CA PHE A 95 17.21 -2.61 -5.99
C PHE A 95 18.13 -1.39 -6.02
N ASP A 96 19.11 -1.31 -5.12
CA ASP A 96 20.09 -0.23 -5.08
C ASP A 96 20.96 -0.22 -6.34
N SER A 97 21.43 -1.40 -6.79
CA SER A 97 22.19 -1.56 -8.02
C SER A 97 21.46 -1.05 -9.26
N GLN A 98 20.16 -1.36 -9.39
CA GLN A 98 19.37 -0.96 -10.54
C GLN A 98 18.83 0.48 -10.45
N TYR A 99 18.37 0.92 -9.27
CA TYR A 99 17.55 2.12 -9.13
C TYR A 99 18.02 3.11 -8.07
N GLY A 100 19.02 2.80 -7.24
CA GLY A 100 19.39 3.57 -6.05
C GLY A 100 19.58 5.07 -6.30
N ARG A 101 20.23 5.44 -7.42
CA ARG A 101 20.47 6.84 -7.81
C ARG A 101 19.20 7.61 -8.22
N ASN A 102 18.17 6.90 -8.67
CA ASN A 102 16.96 7.49 -9.23
C ASN A 102 15.84 7.63 -8.18
N VAL A 103 15.98 6.97 -7.02
CA VAL A 103 14.98 6.96 -5.94
C VAL A 103 14.61 8.36 -5.46
N SER A 104 15.57 9.29 -5.38
CA SER A 104 15.31 10.66 -4.92
C SER A 104 14.59 11.53 -5.96
N GLN A 105 14.68 11.17 -7.25
CA GLN A 105 14.14 11.96 -8.35
C GLN A 105 12.68 11.63 -8.67
N VAL A 106 12.22 10.44 -8.29
CA VAL A 106 10.86 10.01 -8.56
C VAL A 106 9.87 10.65 -7.58
N SER A 107 8.73 11.07 -8.11
CA SER A 107 7.60 11.62 -7.34
C SER A 107 6.31 10.80 -7.52
N ARG A 108 6.24 9.98 -8.58
CA ARG A 108 5.09 9.14 -8.86
C ARG A 108 5.15 7.85 -8.02
N PRO A 109 4.06 7.46 -7.34
CA PRO A 109 3.98 6.16 -6.69
C PRO A 109 4.22 5.04 -7.70
N TYR A 110 4.91 3.99 -7.24
CA TYR A 110 5.18 2.79 -8.02
C TYR A 110 6.00 3.06 -9.30
N SER A 111 6.97 3.98 -9.21
CA SER A 111 7.85 4.31 -10.35
C SER A 111 8.74 3.14 -10.81
N PHE A 112 8.91 2.09 -9.98
CA PHE A 112 9.77 0.94 -10.25
C PHE A 112 8.98 -0.38 -10.26
N ILE A 113 7.76 -0.37 -10.81
CA ILE A 113 6.87 -1.55 -10.87
C ILE A 113 7.48 -2.77 -11.55
N GLU A 114 8.39 -2.57 -12.50
CA GLU A 114 9.04 -3.65 -13.25
C GLU A 114 9.87 -4.56 -12.33
N PHE A 115 10.33 -4.03 -11.19
CA PHE A 115 11.04 -4.78 -10.17
C PHE A 115 10.20 -5.89 -9.51
N ASP A 116 8.86 -5.86 -9.64
CA ASP A 116 7.98 -6.95 -9.20
C ASP A 116 8.41 -8.31 -9.77
N THR A 117 8.90 -8.35 -11.01
CA THR A 117 9.40 -9.58 -11.65
C THR A 117 10.56 -10.20 -10.86
N TYR A 118 11.50 -9.37 -10.40
CA TYR A 118 12.62 -9.81 -9.58
C TYR A 118 12.14 -10.26 -8.20
N ILE A 119 11.25 -9.48 -7.55
CA ILE A 119 10.69 -9.84 -6.24
C ILE A 119 10.01 -11.21 -6.30
N LYS A 120 9.20 -11.47 -7.34
CA LYS A 120 8.53 -12.76 -7.57
C LYS A 120 9.54 -13.90 -7.76
N LYS A 121 10.61 -13.67 -8.54
CA LYS A 121 11.68 -14.64 -8.74
C LYS A 121 12.38 -14.97 -7.42
N LEU A 122 12.78 -13.96 -6.66
CA LEU A 122 13.47 -14.12 -5.38
C LEU A 122 12.57 -14.84 -4.36
N ARG A 123 11.30 -14.45 -4.27
CA ARG A 123 10.32 -15.10 -3.39
C ARG A 123 10.21 -16.60 -3.67
N ARG A 124 10.14 -17.01 -4.94
CA ARG A 124 10.08 -18.44 -5.31
C ARG A 124 11.29 -19.23 -4.78
N GLN A 125 12.49 -18.65 -4.83
CA GLN A 125 13.71 -19.29 -4.32
C GLN A 125 13.66 -19.50 -2.80
N TYR A 126 13.05 -18.57 -2.07
CA TYR A 126 12.92 -18.62 -0.62
C TYR A 126 11.75 -19.48 -0.12
N THR A 127 10.73 -19.68 -0.96
CA THR A 127 9.60 -20.57 -0.66
C THR A 127 9.95 -22.03 -0.96
N ASP A 128 10.63 -22.31 -2.07
CA ASP A 128 10.94 -23.67 -2.52
C ASP A 128 12.00 -24.36 -1.62
N ALA A 129 11.71 -25.59 -1.19
CA ALA A 129 12.56 -26.36 -0.28
C ALA A 129 13.95 -26.69 -0.88
N ARG A 130 14.07 -26.68 -2.20
CA ARG A 130 15.35 -26.88 -2.91
C ARG A 130 16.23 -25.62 -2.88
N GLY A 131 15.64 -24.43 -2.95
CA GLY A 131 16.36 -23.16 -2.87
C GLY A 131 16.95 -22.90 -1.47
N ARG A 132 16.27 -23.34 -0.42
CA ARG A 132 16.75 -23.19 0.98
C ARG A 132 18.09 -23.87 1.27
N ARG A 133 18.43 -24.97 0.58
CA ARG A 133 19.70 -25.68 0.80
C ARG A 133 20.90 -24.89 0.27
N ASN A 134 20.76 -24.23 -0.89
CA ASN A 134 21.81 -23.39 -1.45
C ASN A 134 21.98 -22.09 -0.65
N LEU A 135 20.89 -21.59 -0.04
CA LEU A 135 20.92 -20.39 0.78
C LEU A 135 21.66 -20.58 2.12
N HIS A 136 21.54 -21.78 2.72
CA HIS A 136 22.21 -22.12 3.99
C HIS A 136 23.73 -22.07 3.92
N GLN A 137 24.32 -22.21 2.73
CA GLN A 137 25.77 -22.08 2.51
C GLN A 137 26.23 -20.64 2.25
N LEU A 138 25.31 -19.70 2.00
CA LEU A 138 25.67 -18.40 1.41
C LEU A 138 25.75 -17.21 2.38
N ARG A 139 25.54 -17.38 3.70
CA ARG A 139 25.68 -16.25 4.64
C ARG A 139 25.82 -16.69 6.11
N ASP A 140 27.06 -16.94 6.52
CA ASP A 140 27.46 -17.03 7.93
C ASP A 140 27.59 -15.65 8.61
N ASP A 141 27.49 -14.56 7.86
CA ASP A 141 27.67 -13.18 8.38
C ASP A 141 26.41 -12.54 9.01
N LEU A 142 25.26 -13.22 9.02
CA LEU A 142 24.04 -12.74 9.67
C LEU A 142 24.01 -13.11 11.17
N ASN A 143 25.12 -12.87 11.88
CA ASN A 143 25.25 -13.22 13.30
C ASN A 143 24.38 -12.35 14.23
N ASP A 144 23.84 -11.23 13.75
CA ASP A 144 23.15 -10.23 14.59
C ASP A 144 21.62 -10.16 14.45
N VAL A 145 21.00 -11.14 13.80
CA VAL A 145 19.53 -11.19 13.70
C VAL A 145 18.84 -11.25 15.07
N GLN A 146 19.50 -11.78 16.09
CA GLN A 146 18.97 -11.86 17.45
C GLN A 146 18.80 -10.49 18.12
N ARG A 147 19.58 -9.48 17.75
CA ARG A 147 19.47 -8.11 18.32
C ARG A 147 18.34 -7.29 17.68
N ILE A 148 17.71 -7.79 16.63
CA ILE A 148 16.63 -7.08 15.93
C ILE A 148 15.39 -7.07 16.82
N MET A 149 14.99 -5.86 17.20
CA MET A 149 13.81 -5.56 18.03
C MET A 149 12.53 -6.16 17.42
N MET A 150 11.63 -6.58 18.31
CA MET A 150 10.30 -7.07 17.98
C MET A 150 9.28 -6.11 18.62
N ASP A 151 8.51 -5.41 17.79
CA ASP A 151 7.47 -4.47 18.23
C ASP A 151 6.08 -5.00 17.87
N ASN A 152 5.03 -4.45 18.49
CA ASN A 152 3.65 -4.70 18.06
C ASN A 152 3.20 -3.61 17.07
N ILE A 153 2.41 -3.99 16.05
CA ILE A 153 1.85 -3.05 15.08
C ILE A 153 1.02 -1.95 15.76
N ASP A 154 0.25 -2.28 16.79
CA ASP A 154 -0.61 -1.32 17.49
C ASP A 154 0.23 -0.23 18.17
N ASP A 155 1.35 -0.61 18.80
CA ASP A 155 2.27 0.32 19.44
C ASP A 155 2.92 1.25 18.41
N VAL A 156 3.37 0.68 17.29
CA VAL A 156 4.03 1.46 16.22
C VAL A 156 3.06 2.45 15.58
N LEU A 157 1.81 2.04 15.34
CA LEU A 157 0.79 2.90 14.75
C LEU A 157 0.28 3.96 15.75
N ALA A 158 0.12 3.60 17.02
CA ALA A 158 -0.31 4.50 18.09
C ALA A 158 0.70 5.62 18.35
N ARG A 159 2.01 5.33 18.29
CA ARG A 159 3.08 6.33 18.45
C ARG A 159 2.96 7.54 17.52
N GLY A 160 2.27 7.42 16.38
CA GLY A 160 1.98 8.56 15.51
C GLY A 160 0.51 8.93 15.36
N ALA A 161 -0.41 8.31 16.09
CA ALA A 161 -1.85 8.53 15.94
C ALA A 161 -2.29 9.97 16.29
N GLN A 162 -1.51 10.71 17.06
CA GLN A 162 -1.83 12.11 17.37
C GLN A 162 -1.75 13.06 16.16
N LEU A 163 -1.02 12.72 15.08
CA LEU A 163 -0.92 13.59 13.89
C LEU A 163 -1.81 13.17 12.71
N SER A 164 -2.03 11.88 12.46
CA SER A 164 -2.68 11.41 11.23
C SER A 164 -4.22 11.39 11.27
N ASP A 165 -4.81 11.45 12.45
CA ASP A 165 -6.28 11.43 12.60
C ASP A 165 -6.93 12.75 12.14
N LEU A 166 -6.13 13.83 12.04
CA LEU A 166 -6.54 15.13 11.50
C LEU A 166 -6.66 15.13 9.95
N GLU A 167 -5.79 14.39 9.27
CA GLU A 167 -5.67 14.43 7.79
C GLU A 167 -6.66 13.49 7.08
N ASN A 168 -6.89 12.30 7.63
CA ASN A 168 -7.84 11.32 7.07
C ASN A 168 -9.30 11.73 7.26
N LYS A 169 -9.65 12.42 8.36
CA LYS A 169 -10.99 13.00 8.53
C LYS A 169 -11.24 14.13 7.53
N ALA A 170 -10.24 14.95 7.23
CA ALA A 170 -10.37 16.05 6.26
C ALA A 170 -10.52 15.58 4.80
N THR A 171 -9.76 14.56 4.37
CA THR A 171 -9.83 14.04 3.00
C THR A 171 -11.09 13.21 2.74
N GLY A 172 -11.52 12.39 3.71
CA GLY A 172 -12.79 11.67 3.63
C GLY A 172 -14.00 12.61 3.53
N LEU A 173 -14.02 13.68 4.33
CA LEU A 173 -15.08 14.70 4.28
C LEU A 173 -15.11 15.42 2.93
N SER A 174 -13.95 15.83 2.38
CA SER A 174 -13.88 16.54 1.11
C SER A 174 -14.40 15.71 -0.07
N VAL A 175 -14.03 14.42 -0.15
CA VAL A 175 -14.48 13.49 -1.20
C VAL A 175 -15.97 13.20 -1.09
N ILE A 176 -16.48 12.98 0.13
CA ILE A 176 -17.89 12.71 0.39
C ILE A 176 -18.74 13.97 0.10
N SER A 177 -18.31 15.16 0.52
CA SER A 177 -18.99 16.42 0.24
C SER A 177 -19.02 16.75 -1.25
N GLN A 178 -17.94 16.48 -2.00
CA GLN A 178 -17.97 16.62 -3.46
C GLN A 178 -18.94 15.65 -4.13
N LYS A 179 -19.04 14.42 -3.63
CA LYS A 179 -20.01 13.42 -4.11
C LYS A 179 -21.45 13.87 -3.85
N TYR A 180 -21.77 14.29 -2.63
CA TYR A 180 -23.10 14.84 -2.29
C TYR A 180 -23.45 16.08 -3.13
N ARG A 181 -22.48 16.97 -3.41
CA ARG A 181 -22.70 18.14 -4.28
C ARG A 181 -23.06 17.73 -5.71
N LYS A 182 -22.35 16.74 -6.27
CA LYS A 182 -22.61 16.23 -7.62
C LYS A 182 -23.96 15.50 -7.71
N ASP A 183 -24.28 14.68 -6.72
CA ASP A 183 -25.54 13.94 -6.67
C ASP A 183 -26.74 14.91 -6.54
N ALA A 184 -26.63 15.94 -5.70
CA ALA A 184 -27.66 16.98 -5.57
C ALA A 184 -27.86 17.79 -6.85
N GLN A 185 -26.78 18.15 -7.56
CA GLN A 185 -26.87 18.84 -8.84
C GLN A 185 -27.53 17.97 -9.92
N TYR A 186 -27.20 16.68 -9.97
CA TYR A 186 -27.82 15.73 -10.90
C TYR A 186 -29.32 15.58 -10.66
N LEU A 187 -29.74 15.44 -9.40
CA LEU A 187 -31.15 15.37 -9.00
C LEU A 187 -31.91 16.66 -9.37
N ASN A 188 -31.30 17.83 -9.12
CA ASN A 188 -31.94 19.11 -9.42
C ASN A 188 -32.07 19.34 -10.93
N MET A 189 -31.06 18.97 -11.73
CA MET A 189 -31.11 19.05 -13.19
C MET A 189 -32.19 18.15 -13.78
N ARG A 190 -32.34 16.91 -13.27
CA ARG A 190 -33.40 15.99 -13.68
C ARG A 190 -34.80 16.53 -13.33
N SER A 191 -34.97 17.09 -12.13
CA SER A 191 -36.25 17.70 -11.71
C SER A 191 -36.62 18.90 -12.57
N THR A 192 -35.62 19.72 -12.93
CA THR A 192 -35.81 20.90 -13.77
C THR A 192 -36.21 20.52 -15.20
N TYR A 193 -35.54 19.52 -15.78
CA TYR A 193 -35.90 19.00 -17.11
C TYR A 193 -37.33 18.45 -17.13
N ALA A 194 -37.73 17.69 -16.09
CA ALA A 194 -39.08 17.17 -15.98
C ALA A 194 -40.15 18.28 -15.90
N LYS A 195 -39.88 19.38 -15.18
CA LYS A 195 -40.77 20.55 -15.12
C LYS A 195 -40.94 21.25 -16.47
N TYR A 196 -39.84 21.46 -17.20
CA TYR A 196 -39.89 22.07 -18.53
C TYR A 196 -40.62 21.18 -19.55
N ALA A 197 -40.40 19.86 -19.50
CA ALA A 197 -41.11 18.91 -20.36
C ALA A 197 -42.63 18.95 -20.10
N ALA A 198 -43.05 18.94 -18.83
CA ALA A 198 -44.47 19.04 -18.47
C ALA A 198 -45.09 20.38 -18.92
N GLY A 199 -44.39 21.50 -18.72
CA GLY A 199 -44.83 22.81 -19.21
C GLY A 199 -44.95 22.87 -20.74
N GLY A 200 -44.00 22.26 -21.46
CA GLY A 200 -44.02 22.15 -22.92
C GLY A 200 -45.24 21.38 -23.45
N VAL A 201 -45.62 20.27 -22.81
CA VAL A 201 -46.81 19.51 -23.18
C VAL A 201 -48.08 20.35 -23.01
N VAL A 202 -48.21 21.08 -21.89
CA VAL A 202 -49.38 21.95 -21.65
C VAL A 202 -49.46 23.06 -22.68
N ALA A 203 -48.33 23.71 -23.00
CA ALA A 203 -48.29 24.76 -24.02
C ALA A 203 -48.65 24.22 -25.41
N LEU A 204 -48.17 23.03 -25.78
CA LEU A 204 -48.48 22.39 -27.06
C LEU A 204 -49.98 22.08 -27.18
N VAL A 205 -50.60 21.55 -26.11
CA VAL A 205 -52.05 21.34 -26.07
C VAL A 205 -52.82 22.66 -26.22
N PHE A 206 -52.38 23.73 -25.56
CA PHE A 206 -52.98 25.07 -25.70
C PHE A 206 -52.89 25.61 -27.12
N ILE A 207 -51.72 25.46 -27.77
CA ILE A 207 -51.52 25.92 -29.15
C ILE A 207 -52.41 25.13 -30.11
N LEU A 208 -52.49 23.80 -29.96
CA LEU A 208 -53.35 22.96 -30.80
C LEU A 208 -54.83 23.30 -30.61
N TYR A 209 -55.26 23.56 -29.38
CA TYR A 209 -56.63 23.99 -29.09
C TYR A 209 -56.97 25.28 -29.84
N PHE A 210 -56.10 26.29 -29.78
CA PHE A 210 -56.32 27.58 -30.44
C PHE A 210 -56.22 27.54 -31.98
N PHE A 211 -55.54 26.54 -32.55
CA PHE A 211 -55.41 26.41 -34.00
C PHE A 211 -56.54 25.57 -34.63
N VAL A 212 -57.20 24.74 -33.83
CA VAL A 212 -58.29 23.84 -34.27
C VAL A 212 -59.68 24.47 -34.05
N PHE A 213 -59.84 25.32 -33.04
CA PHE A 213 -61.05 26.08 -32.74
C PHE A 213 -60.90 27.55 -33.14
#